data_AF-A0A847GQZ9-F1
#
_entry.id   AF-A0A847GQZ9-F1
#
_cell.length_a   1.000
_cell.length_b   1.000
_cell.length_c   1.000
_cell.angle_alpha   90.00
_cell.angle_beta   90.00
_cell.angle_gamma   90.00
#
_symmetry.space_group_name_H-M   'P 1'
#
loop_
_entity.id
_entity.type
_entity.pdbx_description
1 polymer ?
#
loop_
_entity_poly.entity_id
_entity_poly.type
_entity_poly.pdbx_seq_one_letter_code
_entity_poly.pdbx_strand_id
1 'polypeptide(L)'
;MTVTLDFPPDLETALRERAAQSGQDVGGFVLQAVREKIARFRRFEEVCAPFARAVEAAEVTDEEFDRFFTEVREDVWREKQTQQAPAALRCLGR
;
A
#
# COMPACT_ATOMS: atom_id res chain seq x y z
N MET A 1 -0.83 28.24 12.96
CA MET A 1 0.30 27.81 13.80
C MET A 1 1.51 27.66 12.89
N THR A 2 2.66 28.18 13.30
CA THR A 2 3.92 28.10 12.55
C THR A 2 4.87 27.13 13.26
N VAL A 3 5.51 26.26 12.48
CA VAL A 3 6.54 25.32 12.97
C VAL A 3 7.79 25.58 12.15
N THR A 4 8.92 25.80 12.82
CA THR A 4 10.23 25.91 12.18
C THR A 4 10.90 24.55 12.22
N LEU A 5 11.43 24.11 11.08
CA LEU A 5 12.13 22.83 10.94
C LEU A 5 13.53 23.12 10.42
N ASP A 6 14.53 22.66 11.15
CA ASP A 6 15.92 22.74 10.72
C ASP A 6 16.28 21.49 9.93
N PHE A 7 16.76 21.67 8.70
CA PHE A 7 17.18 20.58 7.82
C PHE A 7 18.70 20.63 7.63
N PRO A 8 19.38 19.47 7.57
CA PRO A 8 20.74 19.42 7.07
C PRO A 8 20.83 20.00 5.64
N PRO A 9 21.95 20.65 5.27
CA PRO A 9 22.09 21.34 3.98
C PRO A 9 21.76 20.47 2.76
N ASP A 10 22.17 19.20 2.80
CA ASP A 10 21.94 18.24 1.71
C ASP A 10 20.45 17.94 1.53
N LEU A 11 19.71 17.83 2.65
CA LEU A 11 18.28 17.56 2.65
C LEU A 11 17.49 18.80 2.22
N GLU A 12 17.90 19.99 2.65
CA GLU A 12 17.31 21.27 2.22
C GLU A 12 17.44 21.46 0.69
N THR A 13 18.59 21.10 0.14
CA THR A 13 18.84 21.14 -1.32
C THR A 13 17.91 20.18 -2.05
N ALA A 14 17.83 18.92 -1.60
CA ALA A 14 16.93 17.94 -2.19
C ALA A 14 15.45 18.36 -2.10
N LEU A 15 15.04 18.98 -0.98
CA LEU A 15 13.70 19.53 -0.77
C LEU A 15 13.35 20.62 -1.79
N ARG A 16 14.27 21.58 -2.01
CA ARG A 16 14.08 22.64 -3.00
C ARG A 16 13.93 22.07 -4.41
N GLU A 17 14.79 21.13 -4.79
CA GLU A 17 14.71 20.50 -6.12
C GLU A 17 13.37 19.78 -6.33
N ARG A 18 12.91 19.03 -5.32
CA ARG A 18 11.67 18.24 -5.42
C ARG A 18 10.42 19.11 -5.41
N ALA A 19 10.44 20.18 -4.62
CA ALA A 19 9.40 21.20 -4.67
C ALA A 19 9.32 21.83 -6.07
N ALA A 20 10.46 22.23 -6.64
CA ALA A 20 10.53 22.81 -7.98
C ALA A 20 10.06 21.84 -9.08
N GLN A 21 10.45 20.56 -9.02
CA GLN A 21 9.99 19.52 -9.95
C GLN A 21 8.47 19.32 -9.90
N SER A 22 7.87 19.57 -8.73
CA SER A 22 6.44 19.44 -8.49
C SER A 22 5.67 20.74 -8.75
N GLY A 23 6.36 21.82 -9.18
CA GLY A 23 5.78 23.14 -9.40
C GLY A 23 5.29 23.84 -8.12
N GLN A 24 5.83 23.44 -6.96
CA GLN A 24 5.45 23.95 -5.64
C GLN A 24 6.62 24.72 -5.01
N ASP A 25 6.31 25.63 -4.09
CA ASP A 25 7.32 26.14 -3.17
C ASP A 25 7.63 25.11 -2.05
N VAL A 26 8.75 25.31 -1.36
CA VAL A 26 9.22 24.39 -0.31
C VAL A 26 8.19 24.24 0.81
N GLY A 27 7.51 25.33 1.20
CA GLY A 27 6.52 25.29 2.27
C GLY A 27 5.29 24.47 1.87
N GLY A 28 4.79 24.65 0.65
CA GLY A 28 3.71 23.87 0.07
C GLY A 28 4.05 22.38 -0.02
N PHE A 29 5.26 22.08 -0.51
CA PHE A 29 5.75 20.70 -0.62
C PHE A 29 5.89 20.01 0.74
N VAL A 30 6.48 20.69 1.74
CA VAL A 30 6.61 20.17 3.11
C VAL A 30 5.24 19.94 3.74
N LEU A 31 4.31 20.90 3.57
CA LEU A 31 2.95 20.77 4.11
C LEU A 31 2.22 19.57 3.49
N GLN A 32 2.37 19.34 2.19
CA GLN A 32 1.81 18.16 1.52
C GLN A 32 2.40 16.88 2.09
N ALA A 33 3.73 16.80 2.23
CA ALA A 33 4.40 15.62 2.79
C ALA A 33 3.91 15.31 4.22
N VAL A 34 3.72 16.34 5.06
CA VAL A 34 3.16 16.19 6.41
C VAL A 34 1.72 15.70 6.36
N ARG A 35 0.87 16.26 5.48
CA ARG A 35 -0.52 15.81 5.31
C ARG A 35 -0.59 14.35 4.89
N GLU A 36 0.22 13.93 3.93
CA GLU A 36 0.29 12.54 3.48
C GLU A 36 0.75 11.61 4.61
N LYS A 37 1.73 12.05 5.40
CA LYS A 37 2.22 11.27 6.53
C LYS A 37 1.14 11.11 7.60
N ILE A 38 0.41 12.17 7.94
CA ILE A 38 -0.73 12.15 8.86
C ILE A 38 -1.88 11.30 8.30
N ALA A 39 -2.19 11.41 7.01
CA ALA A 39 -3.22 10.60 6.37
C ALA A 39 -2.89 9.10 6.39
N ARG A 40 -1.60 8.74 6.29
CA ARG A 40 -1.11 7.36 6.46
C ARG A 40 -1.21 6.85 7.90
N PHE A 41 -1.44 7.72 8.90
CA PHE A 41 -1.71 7.33 10.29
C PHE A 41 -3.18 6.97 10.56
N ARG A 42 -4.01 6.76 9.52
CA ARG A 42 -5.29 6.05 9.71
C ARG A 42 -4.99 4.75 10.46
N ARG A 43 -5.59 4.58 11.63
CA ARG A 43 -5.42 3.34 12.40
C ARG A 43 -5.91 2.19 11.53
N PHE A 44 -5.28 1.03 11.63
CA PHE A 44 -5.69 -0.17 10.87
C PHE A 44 -7.20 -0.40 10.96
N GLU A 45 -7.78 -0.21 12.16
CA GLU A 45 -9.23 -0.22 12.40
C GLU A 45 -10.01 0.79 11.55
N GLU A 46 -9.54 2.01 11.37
CA GLU A 46 -10.21 3.04 10.56
C GLU A 46 -10.16 2.71 9.07
N VAL A 47 -9.08 2.05 8.62
CA VAL A 47 -8.95 1.57 7.24
C VAL A 47 -9.88 0.38 7.01
N CYS A 48 -9.97 -0.54 7.96
CA CYS A 48 -10.79 -1.75 7.87
C CYS A 48 -12.26 -1.53 8.25
N ALA A 49 -12.63 -0.42 8.89
CA ALA A 49 -13.99 -0.16 9.37
C ALA A 49 -15.08 -0.34 8.30
N PRO A 50 -14.93 0.13 7.04
CA PRO A 50 -15.94 -0.12 6.00
C PRO A 50 -16.12 -1.61 5.69
N PHE A 51 -15.03 -2.37 5.70
CA PHE A 51 -15.05 -3.82 5.45
C PHE A 51 -15.66 -4.57 6.63
N ALA A 52 -15.26 -4.25 7.87
CA ALA A 52 -15.83 -4.83 9.08
C ALA A 52 -17.36 -4.66 9.12
N ARG A 53 -17.86 -3.46 8.81
CA ARG A 53 -19.31 -3.21 8.71
C ARG A 53 -19.99 -4.03 7.61
N ALA A 54 -19.33 -4.25 6.48
CA ALA A 54 -19.88 -5.05 5.39
C ALA A 54 -19.97 -6.53 5.78
N VAL A 55 -18.98 -7.05 6.51
CA VAL A 55 -18.99 -8.42 7.04
C VAL A 55 -20.08 -8.58 8.10
N GLU A 56 -20.19 -7.65 9.05
CA GLU A 56 -21.27 -7.62 10.05
C GLU A 56 -22.65 -7.58 9.37
N ALA A 57 -22.84 -6.72 8.37
CA ALA A 57 -24.10 -6.60 7.65
C ALA A 57 -24.45 -7.81 6.78
N ALA A 58 -23.45 -8.61 6.39
CA ALA A 58 -23.65 -9.83 5.61
C ALA A 58 -24.05 -11.02 6.49
N GLU A 59 -24.03 -10.88 7.83
CA GLU A 59 -24.38 -11.93 8.79
C GLU A 59 -23.64 -13.26 8.55
N VAL A 60 -22.42 -13.18 8.00
CA VAL A 60 -21.56 -14.33 7.72
C VAL A 60 -20.98 -14.83 9.03
N THR A 61 -21.02 -16.15 9.27
CA THR A 61 -20.39 -16.71 10.48
C THR A 61 -18.86 -16.73 10.35
N ASP A 62 -18.16 -16.80 11.48
CA ASP A 62 -16.70 -16.89 11.49
C ASP A 62 -16.21 -18.10 10.67
N GLU A 63 -16.90 -19.24 10.76
CA GLU A 63 -16.54 -20.45 9.99
C GLU A 63 -16.73 -20.26 8.48
N GLU A 64 -17.79 -19.57 8.08
CA GLU A 64 -18.06 -19.27 6.66
C GLU A 64 -17.03 -18.30 6.10
N PHE A 65 -16.64 -17.31 6.90
CA PHE A 65 -15.60 -16.35 6.55
C PHE A 65 -14.23 -17.02 6.42
N ASP A 66 -13.84 -17.86 7.39
CA ASP A 66 -12.57 -18.60 7.37
C ASP A 66 -12.48 -19.57 6.19
N ARG A 67 -13.58 -20.27 5.88
CA ARG A 67 -13.66 -21.15 4.72
C ARG A 67 -13.43 -20.37 3.42
N PHE A 68 -14.10 -19.23 3.24
CA PHE A 68 -13.96 -18.40 2.04
C PHE A 68 -12.50 -17.99 1.81
N PHE A 69 -11.82 -17.47 2.83
CA PHE A 69 -10.41 -17.06 2.68
C PHE A 69 -9.46 -18.23 2.44
N THR A 70 -9.75 -19.39 3.03
CA THR A 70 -8.97 -20.61 2.80
C THR A 70 -9.05 -21.04 1.34
N GLU A 71 -10.27 -21.13 0.78
CA GLU A 71 -10.51 -21.50 -0.61
C GLU A 71 -9.82 -20.54 -1.59
N VAL A 72 -10.02 -19.23 -1.43
CA VAL A 72 -9.41 -18.21 -2.29
C VAL A 72 -7.88 -18.25 -2.22
N ARG A 73 -7.31 -18.44 -1.03
CA ARG A 73 -5.84 -18.53 -0.87
C ARG A 73 -5.29 -19.75 -1.58
N GLU A 74 -5.97 -20.89 -1.49
CA GLU A 74 -5.57 -22.12 -2.18
C GLU A 74 -5.68 -22.01 -3.69
N ASP A 75 -6.72 -21.34 -4.21
CA ASP A 75 -6.87 -21.06 -5.64
C ASP A 75 -5.71 -20.20 -6.15
N VAL A 76 -5.42 -19.07 -5.50
CA VAL A 76 -4.30 -18.19 -5.87
C VAL A 76 -2.96 -18.93 -5.77
N TRP A 77 -2.78 -19.78 -4.75
CA TRP A 77 -1.58 -20.59 -4.62
C TRP A 77 -1.43 -21.59 -5.78
N ARG A 78 -2.51 -22.28 -6.16
CA ARG A 78 -2.53 -23.20 -7.32
C ARG A 78 -2.25 -22.48 -8.63
N GLU A 79 -2.85 -21.32 -8.86
CA GLU A 79 -2.62 -20.52 -10.07
C GLU A 79 -1.14 -20.09 -10.18
N LYS A 80 -0.53 -19.63 -9.09
CA LYS A 80 0.89 -19.26 -9.08
C LYS A 80 1.81 -20.44 -9.32
N GLN A 81 1.51 -21.62 -8.78
CA GLN A 81 2.28 -22.84 -9.05
C GLN A 81 2.17 -23.27 -10.52
N THR A 82 0.98 -23.16 -11.11
CA THR A 82 0.74 -23.52 -12.51
C THR A 82 1.42 -22.53 -13.47
N GLN A 83 1.54 -21.26 -13.09
CA GLN A 83 2.32 -20.26 -13.83
C GLN A 83 3.84 -20.45 -13.69
N GLN A 84 4.32 -21.16 -12.67
CA GLN A 84 5.75 -21.34 -12.37
C GLN A 84 6.36 -22.66 -12.89
N ALA A 85 5.58 -23.58 -13.49
CA ALA A 85 6.09 -24.86 -14.00
C ALA A 85 5.61 -25.21 -15.43
N PRO A 86 6.51 -25.37 -16.44
CA PRO A 86 7.81 -24.72 -16.59
C PRO A 86 8.10 -24.18 -18.02
N ALA A 87 8.88 -23.10 -18.10
CA ALA A 87 9.68 -22.71 -19.26
C ALA A 87 10.89 -23.66 -19.51
N ALA A 88 10.96 -24.81 -18.85
CA ALA A 88 12.08 -25.76 -18.89
C ALA A 88 11.95 -26.86 -19.98
N LEU A 89 10.89 -26.85 -20.79
CA LEU A 89 10.68 -27.83 -21.88
C LEU A 89 11.05 -27.34 -23.29
N ARG A 90 11.66 -26.14 -23.42
CA ARG A 90 12.06 -25.58 -24.73
C ARG A 90 13.51 -25.83 -25.17
N CYS A 91 14.29 -26.62 -24.43
CA CYS A 91 15.71 -26.83 -24.74
C CYS A 91 16.12 -28.25 -25.20
N LEU A 92 15.18 -29.18 -25.40
CA LEU A 92 15.48 -30.51 -25.96
C LEU A 92 14.83 -30.65 -27.33
N GLY A 93 15.48 -30.06 -28.33
CA GLY A 93 15.04 -30.08 -29.71
C GLY A 93 16.10 -29.49 -30.62
N ARG A 94 17.27 -30.13 -30.68
CA ARG A 94 18.23 -29.97 -31.77
C ARG A 94 18.99 -31.25 -31.99
#